data_AF-A0A2W6AFS3-F1
#
_entry.id   AF-A0A2W6AFS3-F1
#
_cell.length_a   1.000
_cell.length_b   1.000
_cell.length_c   1.000
_cell.angle_alpha   90.00
_cell.angle_beta   90.00
_cell.angle_gamma   90.00
#
_symmetry.space_group_name_H-M   'P 1'
#
loop_
_entity.id
_entity.type
_entity.pdbx_description
1 polymer ?
#
loop_
_entity_poly.entity_id
_entity_poly.type
_entity_poly.pdbx_seq_one_letter_code
_entity_poly.pdbx_strand_id
1 'polypeptide(L)'
;MTEVRTRAPLGPTVDARELLRAAEYVRFLDVTQLDRLRPAARVECSELGHYDVLYEQILGHRYSMCMDHGHEVPLPDAVVSWYDSVYRPVMEVIDRYHLTEQFPRWSQADLYLAVTARWLELNRDAHAAGPEVAGISLLQEVAGRRHRPVLIGMVRRWVRQHLRRPIVLRSGRKGR
;
A
#
# COMPACT_ATOMS: atom_id res chain seq x y z
N MET A 1 -26.59 -7.78 -27.48
CA MET A 1 -25.27 -7.93 -26.83
C MET A 1 -25.42 -7.34 -25.44
N THR A 2 -25.39 -8.17 -24.40
CA THR A 2 -25.58 -7.71 -23.02
C THR A 2 -24.21 -7.40 -22.43
N GLU A 3 -23.94 -6.12 -22.17
CA GLU A 3 -22.70 -5.68 -21.53
C GLU A 3 -22.69 -6.13 -20.06
N VAL A 4 -21.78 -7.02 -19.68
CA VAL A 4 -21.60 -7.45 -18.30
C VAL A 4 -20.70 -6.44 -17.61
N ARG A 5 -21.25 -5.68 -16.66
CA ARG A 5 -20.46 -4.77 -15.82
C ARG A 5 -19.69 -5.57 -14.77
N THR A 6 -18.44 -5.91 -15.07
CA THR A 6 -17.51 -6.50 -14.11
C THR A 6 -16.91 -5.41 -13.22
N ARG A 7 -16.74 -5.70 -11.92
CA ARG A 7 -16.05 -4.77 -11.00
C ARG A 7 -14.54 -4.67 -11.28
N ALA A 8 -13.98 -5.65 -11.99
CA ALA A 8 -12.61 -5.61 -12.49
C ALA A 8 -12.58 -5.22 -13.97
N PRO A 9 -11.63 -4.36 -14.39
CA PRO A 9 -11.41 -4.06 -15.80
C PRO A 9 -10.84 -5.30 -16.51
N LEU A 10 -11.49 -5.69 -17.61
CA LEU A 10 -11.04 -6.76 -18.49
C LEU A 10 -10.98 -6.23 -19.93
N GLY A 11 -9.88 -6.52 -20.63
CA GLY A 11 -9.74 -6.19 -22.05
C GLY A 11 -10.55 -7.14 -22.94
N PRO A 12 -10.67 -6.84 -24.25
CA PRO A 12 -11.37 -7.70 -25.21
C PRO A 12 -10.63 -9.01 -25.52
N THR A 13 -9.33 -9.08 -25.21
CA THR A 13 -8.47 -10.27 -25.38
C THR A 13 -7.81 -10.60 -24.05
N VAL A 14 -8.51 -11.34 -23.19
CA VAL A 14 -8.03 -11.66 -21.84
C VAL A 14 -7.20 -12.95 -21.86
N ASP A 15 -6.00 -12.92 -21.28
CA ASP A 15 -5.21 -14.13 -21.03
C ASP A 15 -5.46 -14.74 -19.63
N ALA A 16 -4.92 -15.93 -19.37
CA ALA A 16 -5.14 -16.61 -18.08
C ALA A 16 -4.60 -15.80 -16.88
N ARG A 17 -3.52 -15.04 -17.05
CA ARG A 17 -2.92 -14.23 -15.99
C ARG A 17 -3.80 -13.03 -15.67
N GLU A 18 -4.34 -12.38 -16.69
CA GLU A 18 -5.27 -11.27 -16.54
C GLU A 18 -6.57 -11.70 -15.84
N LEU A 19 -7.08 -12.89 -16.15
CA LEU A 19 -8.23 -13.47 -15.43
C LEU A 19 -7.92 -13.68 -13.94
N LEU A 20 -6.75 -14.23 -13.62
CA LEU A 20 -6.34 -14.46 -12.22
C LEU A 20 -6.21 -13.13 -11.47
N ARG A 21 -5.61 -12.11 -12.09
CA ARG A 21 -5.46 -10.77 -11.51
C ARG A 21 -6.81 -10.11 -11.28
N ALA A 22 -7.74 -10.21 -12.23
CA ALA A 22 -9.10 -9.72 -12.07
C ALA A 22 -9.84 -10.45 -10.94
N ALA A 23 -9.65 -11.77 -10.80
CA ALA A 23 -10.23 -12.53 -9.72
C ALA A 23 -9.67 -12.14 -8.35
N GLU A 24 -8.36 -11.86 -8.23
CA GLU A 24 -7.76 -11.30 -7.02
C GLU A 24 -8.33 -9.93 -6.67
N TYR A 25 -8.44 -9.04 -7.67
CA TYR A 25 -9.00 -7.71 -7.45
C TYR A 25 -10.45 -7.76 -6.97
N VAL A 26 -11.29 -8.61 -7.57
CA VAL A 26 -12.67 -8.80 -7.13
C VAL A 26 -12.72 -9.32 -5.69
N ARG A 27 -11.89 -10.31 -5.32
CA ARG A 27 -11.83 -10.80 -3.94
C ARG A 27 -11.41 -9.70 -2.96
N PHE A 28 -10.43 -8.88 -3.34
CA PHE A 28 -10.00 -7.74 -2.54
C PHE A 28 -11.15 -6.74 -2.33
N LEU A 29 -11.89 -6.39 -3.38
CA LEU A 29 -13.05 -5.51 -3.26
C LEU A 29 -14.20 -6.14 -2.47
N ASP A 30 -14.44 -7.45 -2.61
CA ASP A 30 -15.50 -8.13 -1.86
C ASP A 30 -15.23 -8.09 -0.36
N VAL A 31 -13.97 -8.24 0.06
CA VAL A 31 -13.61 -8.21 1.48
C VAL A 31 -13.50 -6.77 2.01
N THR A 32 -12.88 -5.86 1.26
CA THR A 32 -12.59 -4.51 1.73
C THR A 32 -13.70 -3.50 1.48
N GLN A 33 -14.55 -3.76 0.48
CA GLN A 33 -15.56 -2.83 -0.02
C GLN A 33 -14.98 -1.46 -0.42
N LEU A 34 -13.69 -1.40 -0.75
CA LEU A 34 -12.97 -0.14 -0.99
C LEU A 34 -13.62 0.70 -2.10
N ASP A 35 -14.12 0.06 -3.15
CA ASP A 35 -14.83 0.69 -4.26
C ASP A 35 -16.11 1.40 -3.82
N ARG A 36 -16.74 0.95 -2.73
CA ARG A 36 -17.95 1.57 -2.16
C ARG A 36 -17.60 2.61 -1.10
N LEU A 37 -16.62 2.30 -0.25
CA LEU A 37 -16.18 3.18 0.83
C LEU A 37 -15.41 4.40 0.30
N ARG A 38 -14.69 4.24 -0.81
CA ARG A 38 -13.90 5.28 -1.49
C ARG A 38 -14.06 5.14 -3.01
N PRO A 39 -15.17 5.63 -3.62
CA PRO A 39 -15.43 5.46 -5.05
C PRO A 39 -14.39 6.07 -6.00
N ALA A 40 -13.65 7.07 -5.53
CA ALA A 40 -12.55 7.68 -6.26
C ALA A 40 -11.24 6.88 -6.14
N ALA A 41 -11.16 5.87 -5.27
CA ALA A 41 -9.97 5.07 -5.10
C ALA A 41 -9.66 4.27 -6.36
N ARG A 42 -8.38 4.28 -6.74
CA ARG A 42 -7.83 3.46 -7.82
C ARG A 42 -6.66 2.70 -7.21
N VAL A 43 -6.89 1.43 -6.92
CA VAL A 43 -5.90 0.52 -6.33
C VAL A 43 -5.85 -0.70 -7.21
N GLU A 44 -5.07 -0.60 -8.29
CA GLU A 44 -4.92 -1.66 -9.28
C GLU A 44 -3.48 -2.17 -9.25
N CYS A 45 -3.29 -3.43 -8.86
CA CYS A 45 -1.99 -4.11 -8.91
C CYS A 45 -1.77 -4.71 -10.30
N SER A 46 -0.52 -4.74 -10.77
CA SER A 46 -0.19 -5.42 -12.04
C SER A 46 0.28 -6.86 -11.86
N GLU A 47 0.79 -7.20 -10.67
CA GLU A 47 1.31 -8.51 -10.29
C GLU A 47 0.31 -9.31 -9.43
N LEU A 48 0.38 -10.65 -9.54
CA LEU A 48 -0.44 -11.56 -8.74
C LEU A 48 0.04 -11.62 -7.29
N GLY A 49 -0.89 -11.81 -6.35
CA GLY A 49 -0.66 -11.87 -4.91
C GLY A 49 -0.49 -10.50 -4.24
N HIS A 50 -0.36 -9.41 -4.99
CA HIS A 50 -0.19 -8.07 -4.43
C HIS A 50 -1.43 -7.57 -3.68
N TYR A 51 -2.63 -8.00 -4.10
CA TYR A 51 -3.86 -7.69 -3.36
C TYR A 51 -3.91 -8.34 -1.97
N ASP A 52 -3.31 -9.51 -1.79
CA ASP A 52 -3.19 -10.13 -0.47
C ASP A 52 -2.26 -9.31 0.43
N VAL A 53 -1.16 -8.80 -0.12
CA VAL A 53 -0.23 -7.92 0.62
C VAL A 53 -0.91 -6.62 1.04
N LEU A 54 -1.70 -5.99 0.16
CA LEU A 54 -2.50 -4.81 0.51
C LEU A 54 -3.49 -5.12 1.63
N TYR A 55 -4.16 -6.26 1.55
CA TYR A 55 -5.09 -6.67 2.59
C TYR A 55 -4.39 -6.92 3.94
N GLU A 56 -3.19 -7.54 3.94
CA GLU A 56 -2.38 -7.69 5.15
C GLU A 56 -1.98 -6.34 5.77
N GLN A 57 -1.68 -5.32 4.95
CA GLN A 57 -1.42 -3.97 5.44
C GLN A 57 -2.64 -3.32 6.09
N ILE A 58 -3.83 -3.50 5.50
CA ILE A 58 -5.10 -3.03 6.09
C ILE A 58 -5.33 -3.71 7.45
N LEU A 59 -5.10 -5.02 7.57
CA LEU A 59 -5.24 -5.73 8.83
C LEU A 59 -4.21 -5.28 9.88
N GLY A 60 -2.97 -5.04 9.47
CA GLY A 60 -1.93 -4.46 10.34
C GLY A 60 -2.30 -3.07 10.85
N HIS A 61 -2.85 -2.22 9.96
CA HIS A 61 -3.35 -0.89 10.31
C HIS A 61 -4.52 -0.97 11.28
N ARG A 62 -5.53 -1.80 10.98
CA ARG A 62 -6.67 -2.08 11.86
C ARG A 62 -6.22 -2.48 13.26
N TYR A 63 -5.27 -3.40 13.35
CA TYR A 63 -4.75 -3.86 14.62
C TYR A 63 -4.09 -2.72 15.43
N SER A 64 -3.32 -1.84 14.79
CA SER A 64 -2.79 -0.64 15.44
C SER A 64 -3.90 0.28 15.97
N MET A 65 -4.92 0.54 15.15
CA MET A 65 -6.05 1.36 15.56
C MET A 65 -6.79 0.77 16.76
N CYS A 66 -7.00 -0.56 16.80
CA CYS A 66 -7.61 -1.22 17.94
C CYS A 66 -6.81 -0.99 19.24
N MET A 67 -5.48 -1.05 19.15
CA MET A 67 -4.61 -0.80 20.30
C MET A 67 -4.68 0.66 20.77
N ASP A 68 -4.69 1.60 19.82
CA ASP A 68 -4.75 3.04 20.13
C ASP A 68 -6.10 3.45 20.71
N HIS A 69 -7.19 2.84 20.25
CA HIS A 69 -8.56 3.14 20.70
C HIS A 69 -8.99 2.34 21.94
N GLY A 70 -8.26 1.27 22.27
CA GLY A 70 -8.58 0.36 23.37
C GLY A 70 -9.82 -0.51 23.12
N HIS A 71 -10.29 -0.61 21.88
CA HIS A 71 -11.44 -1.43 21.48
C HIS A 71 -11.31 -1.90 20.03
N GLU A 72 -12.13 -2.89 19.63
CA GLU A 72 -12.09 -3.42 18.27
C GLU A 72 -12.63 -2.39 17.26
N VAL A 73 -11.82 -2.07 16.25
CA VAL A 73 -12.20 -1.21 15.13
C VAL A 73 -12.84 -2.06 14.03
N PRO A 74 -14.00 -1.70 13.47
CA PRO A 74 -14.59 -2.37 12.33
C PRO A 74 -13.67 -2.38 11.10
N LEU A 75 -13.72 -3.45 10.28
CA LEU A 75 -12.91 -3.53 9.06
C LEU A 75 -13.16 -2.34 8.10
N PRO A 76 -14.41 -1.90 7.82
CA PRO A 76 -14.65 -0.75 6.94
C PRO A 76 -13.96 0.53 7.40
N ASP A 77 -13.93 0.79 8.71
CA ASP A 77 -13.28 1.97 9.28
C ASP A 77 -11.76 1.89 9.12
N ALA A 78 -11.19 0.69 9.28
CA ALA A 78 -9.77 0.47 9.03
C ALA A 78 -9.39 0.56 7.55
N VAL A 79 -10.23 0.10 6.62
CA VAL A 79 -10.04 0.25 5.17
C VAL A 79 -10.00 1.74 4.80
N VAL A 80 -10.98 2.50 5.31
CA VAL A 80 -11.08 3.95 5.11
C VAL A 80 -9.85 4.65 5.66
N SER A 81 -9.49 4.36 6.92
CA SER A 81 -8.34 4.98 7.56
C SER A 81 -7.04 4.64 6.83
N TRP A 82 -6.81 3.37 6.51
CA TRP A 82 -5.63 2.94 5.74
C TRP A 82 -5.53 3.67 4.41
N TYR A 83 -6.63 3.79 3.66
CA TYR A 83 -6.62 4.48 2.37
C TYR A 83 -6.24 5.96 2.52
N ASP A 84 -6.88 6.66 3.48
CA ASP A 84 -6.73 8.11 3.64
C ASP A 84 -5.41 8.52 4.32
N SER A 85 -4.90 7.70 5.26
CA SER A 85 -3.76 8.04 6.11
C SER A 85 -2.48 7.26 5.79
N VAL A 86 -2.54 6.21 4.97
CA VAL A 86 -1.37 5.40 4.58
C VAL A 86 -1.21 5.38 3.07
N TYR A 87 -2.22 4.88 2.34
CA TYR A 87 -2.12 4.72 0.89
C TYR A 87 -1.96 6.06 0.17
N ARG A 88 -2.89 6.99 0.36
CA ARG A 88 -2.87 8.29 -0.33
C ARG A 88 -1.60 9.11 -0.02
N PRO A 89 -1.14 9.27 1.24
CA PRO A 89 0.11 9.99 1.50
C PRO A 89 1.34 9.39 0.81
N VAL A 90 1.43 8.06 0.72
CA VAL A 90 2.53 7.41 -0.02
C VAL A 90 2.39 7.64 -1.53
N MET A 91 1.16 7.63 -2.06
CA MET A 91 0.91 7.98 -3.45
C MET A 91 1.30 9.44 -3.76
N GLU A 92 1.05 10.38 -2.86
CA GLU A 92 1.50 11.77 -3.01
C GLU A 92 3.03 11.88 -3.09
N VAL A 93 3.75 11.03 -2.35
CA VAL A 93 5.21 10.94 -2.47
C VAL A 93 5.61 10.38 -3.84
N ILE A 94 4.97 9.30 -4.29
CA ILE A 94 5.20 8.70 -5.61
C ILE A 94 5.01 9.74 -6.73
N ASP A 95 3.94 10.51 -6.67
CA ASP A 95 3.63 11.54 -7.65
C ASP A 95 4.62 12.72 -7.58
N ARG A 96 4.90 13.23 -6.37
CA ARG A 96 5.83 14.36 -6.16
C ARG A 96 7.23 14.08 -6.69
N TYR A 97 7.70 12.84 -6.57
CA TYR A 97 9.02 12.43 -7.03
C TYR A 97 9.00 11.78 -8.43
N HIS A 98 7.87 11.83 -9.13
CA HIS A 98 7.71 11.30 -10.49
C HIS A 98 8.16 9.83 -10.59
N LEU A 99 7.91 9.03 -9.55
CA LEU A 99 8.42 7.65 -9.52
C LEU A 99 7.79 6.81 -10.65
N THR A 100 6.55 7.07 -11.03
CA THR A 100 5.91 6.35 -12.15
C THR A 100 6.69 6.48 -13.47
N GLU A 101 7.35 7.63 -13.71
CA GLU A 101 8.16 7.84 -14.91
C GLU A 101 9.43 6.97 -14.92
N GLN A 102 9.96 6.67 -13.73
CA GLN A 102 11.15 5.83 -13.56
C GLN A 102 10.85 4.34 -13.56
N PHE A 103 9.58 3.97 -13.37
CA PHE A 103 9.12 2.57 -13.29
C PHE A 103 7.91 2.33 -14.20
N PRO A 104 8.04 2.47 -15.53
CA PRO A 104 6.90 2.43 -16.46
C PRO A 104 6.20 1.07 -16.55
N ARG A 105 6.79 0.01 -15.97
CA ARG A 105 6.20 -1.34 -15.94
C ARG A 105 5.40 -1.63 -14.66
N TRP A 106 5.45 -0.73 -13.67
CA TRP A 106 4.78 -0.91 -12.39
C TRP A 106 3.54 -0.06 -12.31
N SER A 107 2.44 -0.63 -11.80
CA SER A 107 1.26 0.15 -11.46
C SER A 107 1.56 1.07 -10.27
N GLN A 108 0.67 2.04 -10.04
CA GLN A 108 0.71 2.87 -8.84
C GLN A 108 0.64 2.03 -7.55
N ALA A 109 -0.16 0.96 -7.53
CA ALA A 109 -0.24 0.08 -6.36
C ALA A 109 1.05 -0.73 -6.16
N ASP A 110 1.72 -1.16 -7.23
CA ASP A 110 3.01 -1.86 -7.11
C ASP A 110 4.11 -0.93 -6.61
N LEU A 111 4.13 0.32 -7.07
CA LEU A 111 5.03 1.35 -6.56
C LEU A 111 4.79 1.66 -5.09
N TYR A 112 3.52 1.75 -4.68
CA TYR A 112 3.15 1.89 -3.29
C TYR A 112 3.70 0.72 -2.45
N LEU A 113 3.54 -0.52 -2.91
CA LEU A 113 4.07 -1.70 -2.21
C LEU A 113 5.59 -1.67 -2.11
N ALA A 114 6.29 -1.27 -3.19
CA ALA A 114 7.74 -1.13 -3.19
C ALA A 114 8.22 -0.05 -2.20
N VAL A 115 7.59 1.14 -2.20
CA VAL A 115 7.92 2.25 -1.30
C VAL A 115 7.68 1.84 0.15
N THR A 116 6.54 1.24 0.45
CA THR A 116 6.21 0.81 1.82
C THR A 116 7.11 -0.33 2.31
N ALA A 117 7.50 -1.26 1.44
CA ALA A 117 8.48 -2.29 1.77
C ALA A 117 9.87 -1.68 2.07
N ARG A 118 10.33 -0.75 1.22
CA ARG A 118 11.60 -0.05 1.44
C ARG A 118 11.59 0.76 2.73
N TRP A 119 10.48 1.42 3.01
CA TRP A 119 10.27 2.17 4.26
C TRP A 119 10.42 1.26 5.47
N LEU A 120 9.83 0.07 5.43
CA LEU A 120 9.94 -0.92 6.49
C LEU A 120 11.38 -1.41 6.68
N GLU A 121 12.10 -1.68 5.60
CA GLU A 121 13.52 -2.07 5.66
C GLU A 121 14.38 -1.00 6.32
N LEU A 122 14.25 0.26 5.89
CA LEU A 122 15.02 1.37 6.43
C LEU A 122 14.79 1.55 7.93
N ASN A 123 13.55 1.38 8.40
CA ASN A 123 13.21 1.46 9.82
C ASN A 123 13.77 0.31 10.66
N ARG A 124 14.18 -0.81 10.05
CA ARG A 124 14.86 -1.90 10.79
C ARG A 124 16.32 -1.58 11.03
N ASP A 125 16.97 -0.93 10.07
CA ASP A 125 18.42 -0.74 10.06
C ASP A 125 18.87 0.59 10.69
N ALA A 126 18.01 1.63 10.76
CA ALA A 126 18.26 2.89 11.47
C ALA A 126 16.99 3.78 11.62
N HIS A 127 17.13 4.90 12.35
CA HIS A 127 16.11 5.89 12.75
C HIS A 127 14.88 6.03 11.84
N ALA A 128 13.70 6.16 12.48
CA ALA A 128 12.38 6.48 11.93
C ALA A 128 12.44 7.19 10.57
N ALA A 129 12.58 6.42 9.50
CA ALA A 129 12.48 6.93 8.15
C ALA A 129 11.00 7.26 7.90
N GLY A 130 10.70 8.21 7.03
CA GLY A 130 9.34 8.46 6.52
C GLY A 130 9.16 7.86 5.12
N PRO A 131 7.94 7.88 4.56
CA PRO A 131 7.71 7.44 3.18
C PRO A 131 8.54 8.22 2.15
N GLU A 132 8.86 9.50 2.40
CA GLU A 132 9.74 10.30 1.56
C GLU A 132 11.16 9.73 1.45
N VAL A 133 11.75 9.33 2.58
CA VAL A 133 13.11 8.75 2.61
C VAL A 133 13.14 7.41 1.87
N ALA A 134 12.06 6.62 2.00
CA ALA A 134 11.91 5.37 1.27
C ALA A 134 11.80 5.57 -0.25
N GLY A 135 10.97 6.53 -0.68
CA GLY A 135 10.84 6.89 -2.09
C GLY A 135 12.15 7.35 -2.71
N ILE A 136 12.88 8.23 -2.01
CA ILE A 136 14.21 8.71 -2.46
C ILE A 136 15.22 7.56 -2.53
N SER A 137 15.20 6.63 -1.56
CA SER A 137 16.11 5.49 -1.59
C SER A 137 15.84 4.55 -2.77
N LEU A 138 14.59 4.37 -3.19
CA LEU A 138 14.28 3.55 -4.37
C LEU A 138 14.84 4.16 -5.65
N LEU A 139 14.78 5.49 -5.80
CA LEU A 139 15.40 6.19 -6.93
C LEU A 139 16.91 5.93 -6.99
N GLN A 140 17.58 5.94 -5.85
CA GLN A 140 19.02 5.68 -5.77
C GLN A 140 19.37 4.22 -6.11
N GLU A 141 18.51 3.25 -5.78
CA GLU A 141 18.70 1.84 -6.15
C GLU A 141 18.58 1.62 -7.67
N VAL A 142 17.58 2.25 -8.31
CA VAL A 142 17.42 2.19 -9.78
C VAL A 142 18.60 2.84 -10.49
N ALA A 143 19.03 4.01 -10.02
CA ALA A 143 20.22 4.68 -10.56
C ALA A 143 21.50 3.83 -10.38
N GLY A 144 21.53 2.91 -9.40
CA GLY A 144 22.67 2.06 -9.05
C GLY A 144 22.72 0.66 -9.69
N ARG A 145 21.77 0.25 -10.56
CA ARG A 145 21.72 -1.10 -11.20
C ARG A 145 21.87 -2.28 -10.22
N ARG A 146 21.17 -2.30 -9.09
CA ARG A 146 20.99 -3.53 -8.30
C ARG A 146 19.51 -3.87 -8.19
N HIS A 147 19.04 -4.75 -9.07
CA HIS A 147 17.71 -5.35 -8.94
C HIS A 147 17.76 -6.44 -7.85
N ARG A 148 17.05 -6.24 -6.73
CA ARG A 148 16.62 -7.35 -5.88
C ARG A 148 15.09 -7.46 -5.90
N PRO A 149 14.53 -8.65 -6.16
CA PRO A 149 13.09 -8.85 -6.03
C PRO A 149 12.72 -8.83 -4.55
N VAL A 150 11.89 -7.87 -4.14
CA VAL A 150 11.39 -7.76 -2.76
C VAL A 150 10.23 -8.75 -2.59
N LEU A 151 10.46 -9.83 -1.83
CA LEU A 151 9.49 -10.90 -1.57
C LEU A 151 8.76 -10.72 -0.23
N ILE A 152 7.47 -10.37 -0.29
CA ILE A 152 6.24 -11.09 0.12
C ILE A 152 6.17 -11.76 1.53
N GLY A 153 7.26 -11.97 2.28
CA GLY A 153 7.25 -12.75 3.53
C GLY A 153 7.19 -11.98 4.87
N MET A 154 7.19 -10.64 4.86
CA MET A 154 7.64 -9.87 6.04
C MET A 154 6.56 -9.18 6.88
N VAL A 155 5.31 -9.10 6.42
CA VAL A 155 4.23 -8.40 7.16
C VAL A 155 3.80 -9.19 8.40
N ARG A 156 3.74 -10.53 8.33
CA ARG A 156 3.31 -11.42 9.44
C ARG A 156 4.19 -11.33 10.71
N ARG A 157 5.43 -10.83 10.61
CA ARG A 157 6.37 -10.74 11.74
C ARG A 157 6.45 -9.31 12.34
N TRP A 158 6.12 -8.30 11.54
CA TRP A 158 6.20 -6.88 11.90
C TRP A 158 5.13 -6.45 12.90
N VAL A 159 3.89 -6.95 12.74
CA VAL A 159 2.77 -6.73 13.68
C VAL A 159 3.14 -7.12 15.12
N ARG A 160 4.03 -8.11 15.28
CA ARG A 160 4.44 -8.63 16.59
C ARG A 160 5.52 -7.77 17.29
N GLN A 161 6.23 -6.90 16.58
CA GLN A 161 7.50 -6.32 17.06
C GLN A 161 7.48 -4.79 17.26
N HIS A 162 6.54 -4.04 16.63
CA HIS A 162 6.50 -2.57 16.70
C HIS A 162 5.39 -1.96 17.60
N LEU A 163 4.68 -2.78 18.37
CA LEU A 163 3.65 -2.43 19.38
C LEU A 163 4.13 -1.68 20.64
N ARG A 164 5.23 -0.91 20.61
CA ARG A 164 5.77 -0.31 21.85
C ARG A 164 6.22 1.15 21.81
N ARG A 165 6.00 1.90 20.73
CA ARG A 165 6.35 3.34 20.76
C ARG A 165 5.24 4.22 20.16
N PRO A 166 4.68 5.16 20.94
CA PRO A 166 3.72 6.13 20.42
C PRO A 166 4.47 7.09 19.48
N ILE A 167 3.92 7.28 18.28
CA ILE A 167 4.42 8.29 17.33
C ILE A 167 4.00 9.65 17.90
N VAL A 168 4.95 10.33 18.53
CA VAL A 168 4.79 11.74 18.93
C VAL A 168 4.86 12.59 17.65
N LEU A 169 3.69 12.99 17.13
CA LEU A 169 3.58 14.06 16.15
C LEU A 169 3.88 15.39 16.83
N ARG A 170 5.15 15.83 16.76
CA ARG A 170 5.58 17.14 17.25
C ARG A 170 5.07 18.22 16.28
N SER A 171 3.87 18.74 16.56
CA SER A 171 3.38 19.98 15.95
C SER A 171 4.29 21.15 16.37
N GLY A 172 4.83 21.86 15.39
CA GLY A 172 5.64 23.04 15.62
C GLY A 172 4.82 24.18 16.22
N ARG A 173 5.38 24.84 17.25
CA ARG A 173 4.95 26.18 17.68
C ARG A 173 6.16 27.11 17.59
N LYS A 174 6.11 28.04 16.62
CA LYS A 174 6.90 29.28 16.62
C LYS A 174 6.28 30.26 17.61
N GLY A 175 7.14 31.02 18.29
CA GLY A 175 6.80 32.11 19.23
C GLY A 175 7.68 31.98 20.47
N ARG A 176 8.50 32.95 20.87
CA ARG A 176 8.61 34.38 20.57
C ARG A 176 10.09 34.76 20.57
#